data_AF-A0A6I9IN30-F1
#
_entry.id   AF-A0A6I9IN30-F1
#
_cell.length_a   1.000
_cell.length_b   1.000
_cell.length_c   1.000
_cell.angle_alpha   90.00
_cell.angle_beta   90.00
_cell.angle_gamma   90.00
#
_symmetry.space_group_name_H-M   'P 1'
#
loop_
_entity.id
_entity.type
_entity.pdbx_description
1 polymer ?
#
loop_
_entity_poly.entity_id
_entity_poly.type
_entity_poly.pdbx_seq_one_letter_code
_entity_poly.pdbx_strand_id
1 'polypeptide(L)'
;MINDNHADVLTFFPQMDPNRISEDDTHCINRIFKLHENTDLQDTTLEGQDSKLIPDSCKRIKQAFQAAVQKEMQHVVKSQHIRAEKAMVEGSWLDLTRRNKPETQPFAHLTINATDIPSGSQKVSLSCWYHDRGWAKISNMTFRNGKLIVNQDGFYYLYANICFRHHEASGNLSVKYLQLMVYVTKTSIKIPSSHTLMKGGSTKYWSGKAEFHFYSINVGGFFKLRSGEQISIEVSNPSLLDPDQDATYFGAFKVRDID
;
A
#
# COMPACT_ATOMS: atom_id res chain seq x y z
N MET A 1 0.95 -34.16 20.72
CA MET A 1 1.10 -33.77 19.31
C MET A 1 -0.21 -33.10 18.91
N ILE A 2 -0.23 -31.76 18.90
CA ILE A 2 -1.36 -30.98 18.40
C ILE A 2 -0.76 -30.18 17.25
N ASN A 3 -1.22 -30.48 16.04
CA ASN A 3 -0.89 -29.79 14.81
C ASN A 3 -1.68 -28.49 14.77
N ASP A 4 -1.03 -27.35 15.04
CA ASP A 4 -1.60 -26.03 14.81
C ASP A 4 -1.07 -25.48 13.48
N ASN A 5 -1.66 -25.94 12.37
CA ASN A 5 -1.55 -25.31 11.06
C ASN A 5 -2.93 -24.84 10.62
N HIS A 6 -3.42 -23.76 11.22
CA HIS A 6 -4.47 -22.94 10.63
C HIS A 6 -4.09 -21.47 10.83
N ALA A 7 -3.47 -20.89 9.80
CA ALA A 7 -3.39 -19.45 9.65
C ALA A 7 -4.78 -18.96 9.28
N ASP A 8 -5.63 -18.74 10.29
CA ASP A 8 -6.89 -18.03 10.10
C ASP A 8 -6.56 -16.57 9.75
N VAL A 9 -6.57 -16.28 8.45
CA VAL A 9 -6.60 -14.92 7.92
C VAL A 9 -8.01 -14.38 8.21
N LEU A 10 -8.19 -13.83 9.40
CA LEU A 10 -9.38 -13.04 9.73
C LEU A 10 -9.32 -11.71 8.96
N THR A 11 -9.88 -11.71 7.76
CA THR A 11 -10.16 -10.49 7.01
C THR A 11 -11.27 -9.72 7.73
N PHE A 12 -10.89 -8.76 8.57
CA PHE A 12 -11.83 -7.80 9.15
C PHE A 12 -12.36 -6.90 8.02
N PHE A 13 -13.65 -6.99 7.71
CA PHE A 13 -14.34 -5.98 6.90
C PHE A 13 -14.66 -4.77 7.80
N PRO A 14 -14.07 -3.58 7.58
CA PRO A 14 -14.39 -2.40 8.37
C PRO A 14 -15.81 -1.88 8.06
N GLN A 15 -16.43 -1.25 9.08
CA GLN A 15 -17.71 -0.55 8.99
C GLN A 15 -17.71 0.48 7.84
N MET A 16 -18.85 0.56 7.14
CA MET A 16 -18.98 1.19 5.83
C MET A 16 -18.93 2.73 5.88
N ASP A 17 -17.97 3.34 5.17
CA ASP A 17 -17.91 4.79 4.88
C ASP A 17 -18.89 5.12 3.74
N PRO A 18 -19.80 6.11 3.91
CA PRO A 18 -20.75 6.53 2.88
C PRO A 18 -20.11 7.20 1.65
N ASN A 19 -18.80 7.48 1.64
CA ASN A 19 -18.07 8.04 0.49
C ASN A 19 -17.37 6.98 -0.38
N ARG A 20 -17.69 5.69 -0.18
CA ARG A 20 -17.12 4.59 -0.95
C ARG A 20 -17.58 4.64 -2.41
N ILE A 21 -16.74 4.10 -3.29
CA ILE A 21 -17.13 3.64 -4.62
C ILE A 21 -18.44 2.83 -4.51
N SER A 22 -19.33 2.94 -5.51
CA SER A 22 -20.64 2.26 -5.55
C SER A 22 -20.50 0.76 -5.21
N GLU A 23 -21.52 0.19 -4.56
CA GLU A 23 -21.55 -1.22 -4.18
C GLU A 23 -21.23 -2.15 -5.38
N ASP A 24 -21.71 -1.77 -6.56
CA ASP A 24 -21.46 -2.44 -7.85
C ASP A 24 -19.96 -2.48 -8.24
N ASP A 25 -19.26 -1.36 -8.09
CA ASP A 25 -17.86 -1.23 -8.45
C ASP A 25 -16.96 -1.98 -7.43
N THR A 26 -17.33 -1.99 -6.14
CA THR A 26 -16.63 -2.82 -5.14
C THR A 26 -16.85 -4.31 -5.37
N HIS A 27 -18.03 -4.70 -5.86
CA HIS A 27 -18.30 -6.08 -6.26
C HIS A 27 -17.45 -6.49 -7.47
N CYS A 28 -17.27 -5.60 -8.46
CA CYS A 28 -16.36 -5.82 -9.58
C CYS A 28 -14.91 -6.06 -9.11
N ILE A 29 -14.40 -5.18 -8.25
CA ILE A 29 -13.03 -5.23 -7.75
C ILE A 29 -12.76 -6.51 -6.95
N ASN A 30 -13.67 -6.86 -6.02
CA ASN A 30 -13.53 -8.09 -5.23
C ASN A 30 -13.54 -9.35 -6.10
N ARG A 31 -14.35 -9.38 -7.17
CA ARG A 31 -14.39 -10.52 -8.10
C ARG A 31 -13.12 -10.61 -8.95
N ILE A 32 -12.53 -9.48 -9.32
CA ILE A 32 -11.24 -9.43 -10.03
C ILE A 32 -10.10 -9.97 -9.15
N PHE A 33 -10.06 -9.59 -7.86
CA PHE A 33 -9.05 -10.09 -6.92
C PHE A 33 -9.21 -11.59 -6.62
N LYS A 34 -10.45 -12.08 -6.42
CA LYS A 34 -10.71 -13.52 -6.21
C LYS A 34 -10.31 -14.40 -7.39
N LEU A 35 -10.38 -13.88 -8.62
CA LEU A 35 -9.92 -14.62 -9.81
C LEU A 35 -8.39 -14.75 -9.86
N HIS A 36 -7.64 -13.77 -9.33
CA HIS A 36 -6.17 -13.85 -9.27
C HIS A 36 -5.68 -14.87 -8.22
N GLU A 37 -6.37 -15.03 -7.09
CA GLU A 37 -6.02 -16.05 -6.08
C GLU A 37 -6.05 -17.48 -6.62
N ASN A 38 -6.87 -17.76 -7.65
CA ASN A 38 -7.00 -19.10 -8.24
C ASN A 38 -6.02 -19.35 -9.40
N THR A 39 -5.18 -18.40 -9.79
CA THR A 39 -4.30 -18.54 -10.98
C THR A 39 -2.86 -18.97 -10.63
N ASP A 40 -2.50 -19.07 -9.35
CA ASP A 40 -1.14 -19.49 -8.92
C ASP A 40 -0.92 -21.02 -8.88
N LEU A 41 -1.86 -21.81 -9.39
CA LEU A 41 -1.62 -23.23 -9.61
C LEU A 41 -2.21 -23.69 -10.95
N GLN A 42 -1.30 -24.04 -11.87
CA GLN A 42 -1.50 -24.70 -13.16
C GLN A 42 -1.58 -23.78 -14.40
N ASP A 43 -0.42 -23.66 -15.05
CA ASP A 43 -0.32 -23.47 -16.49
C ASP A 43 -0.77 -24.76 -17.18
N THR A 44 -1.86 -24.69 -17.95
CA THR A 44 -2.09 -25.37 -19.25
C THR A 44 -3.57 -25.31 -19.60
N THR A 45 -3.88 -24.68 -20.73
CA THR A 45 -5.05 -24.92 -21.60
C THR A 45 -6.27 -25.56 -20.94
N LEU A 46 -7.18 -24.74 -20.42
CA LEU A 46 -8.62 -25.01 -20.52
C LEU A 46 -9.33 -23.66 -20.38
N GLU A 47 -10.04 -23.25 -21.44
CA GLU A 47 -11.05 -22.20 -21.35
C GLU A 47 -12.17 -22.67 -20.39
N GLY A 48 -11.93 -22.48 -19.09
CA GLY A 48 -12.88 -22.77 -18.02
C GLY A 48 -14.02 -21.76 -18.04
N GLN A 49 -15.23 -22.28 -17.93
CA GLN A 49 -16.54 -21.65 -18.15
C GLN A 49 -16.92 -20.44 -17.26
N ASP A 50 -15.98 -19.78 -16.59
CA ASP A 50 -16.22 -18.62 -15.71
C ASP A 50 -15.97 -17.25 -16.35
N SER A 51 -15.71 -17.22 -17.66
CA SER A 51 -15.61 -15.99 -18.46
C SER A 51 -16.97 -15.36 -18.80
N LYS A 52 -18.09 -16.01 -18.45
CA LYS A 52 -19.44 -15.49 -18.66
C LYS A 52 -19.96 -14.79 -17.41
N LEU A 53 -20.36 -13.52 -17.59
CA LEU A 53 -20.92 -12.58 -16.60
C LEU A 53 -19.91 -11.84 -15.72
N ILE A 54 -18.90 -11.23 -16.34
CA ILE A 54 -18.36 -9.96 -15.83
C ILE A 54 -19.14 -8.84 -16.56
N PRO A 55 -19.94 -8.01 -15.87
CA PRO A 55 -20.59 -6.84 -16.46
C PRO A 55 -19.59 -5.93 -17.19
N ASP A 56 -20.02 -5.27 -18.28
CA ASP A 56 -19.14 -4.41 -19.08
C ASP A 56 -18.50 -3.26 -18.28
N SER A 57 -19.17 -2.80 -17.22
CA SER A 57 -18.62 -1.84 -16.24
C SER A 57 -17.39 -2.41 -15.51
N CYS A 58 -17.46 -3.65 -15.03
CA CYS A 58 -16.35 -4.34 -14.37
C CYS A 58 -15.17 -4.59 -15.33
N LYS A 59 -15.44 -4.81 -16.63
CA LYS A 59 -14.40 -5.02 -17.65
C LYS A 59 -13.52 -3.78 -17.81
N ARG A 60 -14.11 -2.58 -17.79
CA ARG A 60 -13.37 -1.30 -17.82
C ARG A 60 -12.49 -1.13 -16.59
N ILE A 61 -12.99 -1.48 -15.41
CA ILE A 61 -12.21 -1.43 -14.15
C ILE A 61 -11.04 -2.43 -14.21
N LYS A 62 -11.28 -3.67 -14.67
CA LYS A 62 -10.22 -4.67 -14.85
C LYS A 62 -9.14 -4.17 -15.79
N GLN A 63 -9.51 -3.60 -16.94
CA GLN A 63 -8.58 -3.06 -17.93
C GLN A 63 -7.80 -1.85 -17.40
N ALA A 64 -8.47 -0.91 -16.73
CA ALA A 64 -7.83 0.25 -16.13
C ALA A 64 -6.84 -0.15 -15.03
N PHE A 65 -7.22 -1.13 -14.19
CA PHE A 65 -6.35 -1.68 -13.17
C PHE A 65 -5.14 -2.39 -13.76
N GLN A 66 -5.34 -3.30 -14.72
CA GLN A 66 -4.24 -4.00 -15.41
C GLN A 66 -3.29 -3.02 -16.12
N ALA A 67 -3.83 -2.00 -16.78
CA ALA A 67 -3.04 -0.97 -17.44
C ALA A 67 -2.23 -0.13 -16.44
N ALA A 68 -2.82 0.23 -15.29
CA ALA A 68 -2.12 0.95 -14.22
C ALA A 68 -0.98 0.09 -13.64
N VAL A 69 -1.27 -1.15 -13.25
CA VAL A 69 -0.26 -2.08 -12.71
C VAL A 69 0.88 -2.32 -13.70
N GLN A 70 0.57 -2.54 -14.97
CA GLN A 70 1.59 -2.80 -15.99
C GLN A 70 2.44 -1.56 -16.30
N LYS A 71 1.84 -0.36 -16.27
CA LYS A 71 2.56 0.90 -16.39
C LYS A 71 3.50 1.13 -15.21
N GLU A 72 3.05 0.85 -13.99
CA GLU A 72 3.90 0.92 -12.80
C GLU A 72 5.05 -0.09 -12.86
N MET A 73 4.78 -1.34 -13.23
CA MET A 73 5.80 -2.38 -13.36
C MET A 73 6.87 -2.03 -14.41
N GLN A 74 6.47 -1.43 -15.55
CA GLN A 74 7.42 -0.93 -16.54
C GLN A 74 8.24 0.26 -16.02
N HIS A 75 7.67 1.14 -15.20
CA HIS A 75 8.41 2.25 -14.59
C HIS A 75 9.42 1.77 -13.55
N VAL A 76 9.08 0.74 -12.77
CA VAL A 76 10.00 0.09 -11.80
C VAL A 76 11.15 -0.61 -12.53
N VAL A 77 10.87 -1.40 -13.57
CA VAL A 77 11.89 -2.11 -14.35
C VAL A 77 12.80 -1.15 -15.15
N LYS A 78 12.24 -0.11 -15.78
CA LYS A 78 13.04 0.89 -16.51
C LYS A 78 13.97 1.68 -15.58
N SER A 79 13.58 1.93 -14.33
CA SER A 79 14.48 2.57 -13.35
C SER A 79 15.65 1.70 -12.93
N GLN A 80 15.55 0.37 -13.04
CA GLN A 80 16.67 -0.54 -12.80
C GLN A 80 17.70 -0.49 -13.95
N HIS A 81 17.26 -0.35 -15.21
CA HIS A 81 18.18 -0.26 -16.35
C HIS A 81 18.84 1.12 -16.52
N ILE A 82 18.17 2.22 -16.18
CA ILE A 82 18.76 3.58 -16.31
C ILE A 82 19.94 3.81 -15.34
N ARG A 83 20.08 3.02 -14.26
CA ARG A 83 21.21 3.13 -13.33
C ARG A 83 22.50 2.47 -13.84
N ALA A 84 22.43 1.60 -14.85
CA ALA A 84 23.61 0.95 -15.43
C ALA A 84 24.34 1.82 -16.47
N GLU A 85 23.66 2.81 -17.07
CA GLU A 85 24.25 3.63 -18.16
C GLU A 85 24.55 5.09 -17.79
N LYS A 86 24.19 5.55 -16.58
CA LYS A 86 24.43 6.94 -16.16
C LYS A 86 25.84 7.22 -15.61
N ALA A 87 26.83 6.53 -16.15
CA ALA A 87 28.26 6.83 -15.95
C ALA A 87 28.94 7.19 -17.28
N MET A 88 28.32 7.99 -18.14
CA MET A 88 29.02 8.78 -19.13
C MET A 88 28.09 9.84 -19.75
N VAL A 89 28.68 11.00 -20.04
CA VAL A 89 28.12 12.17 -20.73
C VAL A 89 27.38 13.18 -19.85
N GLU A 90 28.19 14.04 -19.24
CA GLU A 90 27.86 15.41 -18.89
C GLU A 90 27.96 16.27 -20.16
N GLY A 91 26.94 17.08 -20.46
CA GLY A 91 26.93 17.90 -21.67
C GLY A 91 25.61 18.63 -21.93
N SER A 92 25.50 19.83 -21.34
CA SER A 92 24.70 20.99 -21.74
C SER A 92 23.65 20.82 -22.85
N TRP A 93 22.37 20.90 -22.48
CA TRP A 93 21.31 21.55 -23.28
C TRP A 93 20.26 22.12 -22.30
N LEU A 94 20.54 23.32 -21.80
CA LEU A 94 19.51 24.20 -21.27
C LEU A 94 18.73 24.79 -22.45
N ASP A 95 17.42 24.90 -22.23
CA ASP A 95 16.46 25.74 -22.95
C ASP A 95 15.89 25.21 -24.28
N LEU A 96 14.65 24.65 -24.21
CA LEU A 96 13.55 24.81 -25.20
C LEU A 96 12.33 23.88 -25.03
N THR A 97 12.27 22.95 -24.09
CA THR A 97 11.08 22.08 -23.93
C THR A 97 10.12 22.57 -22.83
N ARG A 98 9.54 23.76 -23.04
CA ARG A 98 8.36 24.24 -22.30
C ARG A 98 7.09 24.03 -23.15
N ARG A 99 6.92 22.82 -23.70
CA ARG A 99 5.69 22.37 -24.38
C ARG A 99 5.10 21.21 -23.59
N ASN A 100 3.95 21.47 -22.97
CA ASN A 100 2.94 20.53 -22.46
C ASN A 100 3.49 19.15 -22.06
N LYS A 101 4.12 19.08 -20.88
CA LYS A 101 4.32 17.80 -20.21
C LYS A 101 2.92 17.22 -19.96
N PRO A 102 2.57 16.01 -20.45
CA PRO A 102 1.33 15.37 -20.05
C PRO A 102 1.31 15.33 -18.52
N GLU A 103 0.21 15.79 -17.92
CA GLU A 103 0.06 15.85 -16.48
C GLU A 103 0.30 14.44 -15.94
N THR A 104 1.39 14.26 -15.20
CA THR A 104 1.82 12.92 -14.78
C THR A 104 0.80 12.37 -13.80
N GLN A 105 0.30 11.17 -14.09
CA GLN A 105 -0.67 10.47 -13.25
C GLN A 105 -0.19 10.46 -11.79
N PRO A 106 -1.02 10.91 -10.82
CA PRO A 106 -0.65 10.90 -9.41
C PRO A 106 -0.43 9.50 -8.87
N PHE A 107 0.73 9.26 -8.27
CA PHE A 107 1.02 8.06 -7.51
C PHE A 107 2.11 8.29 -6.46
N ALA A 108 2.15 7.42 -5.47
CA ALA A 108 3.21 7.34 -4.48
C ALA A 108 3.40 5.88 -4.03
N HIS A 109 4.64 5.49 -3.85
CA HIS A 109 5.07 4.32 -3.10
C HIS A 109 6.10 4.81 -2.09
N LEU A 110 5.82 4.65 -0.80
CA LEU A 110 6.61 5.18 0.30
C LEU A 110 7.07 4.02 1.18
N THR A 111 8.37 3.91 1.40
CA THR A 111 8.97 2.84 2.21
C THR A 111 9.42 3.38 3.55
N ILE A 112 9.37 2.57 4.61
CA ILE A 112 9.68 3.04 5.97
C ILE A 112 11.10 3.60 6.05
N ASN A 113 11.27 4.69 6.80
CA ASN A 113 12.61 5.14 7.14
C ASN A 113 13.08 4.44 8.43
N ALA A 114 13.94 3.43 8.27
CA ALA A 114 14.54 2.66 9.36
C ALA A 114 15.26 3.51 10.43
N THR A 115 15.76 4.70 10.09
CA THR A 115 16.53 5.53 11.04
C THR A 115 15.67 6.23 12.09
N ASP A 116 14.35 6.31 11.89
CA ASP A 116 13.45 7.07 12.75
C ASP A 116 12.12 6.31 12.98
N ILE A 117 12.25 5.03 13.33
CA ILE A 117 11.12 4.21 13.79
C ILE A 117 10.87 4.51 15.28
N PRO A 118 9.65 4.91 15.67
CA PRO A 118 9.34 5.18 17.07
C PRO A 118 9.57 3.94 17.94
N SER A 119 10.19 4.16 19.10
CA SER A 119 10.32 3.12 20.13
C SER A 119 9.03 2.96 20.94
N GLY A 120 8.87 1.80 21.58
CA GLY A 120 7.76 1.49 22.48
C GLY A 120 6.64 0.66 21.84
N SER A 121 5.63 0.35 22.65
CA SER A 121 4.53 -0.56 22.30
C SER A 121 3.20 0.14 21.99
N GLN A 122 3.12 1.45 22.26
CA GLN A 122 1.89 2.23 22.09
C GLN A 122 1.57 2.50 20.61
N LYS A 123 0.30 2.73 20.32
CA LYS A 123 -0.14 3.12 18.97
C LYS A 123 0.43 4.49 18.60
N VAL A 124 1.09 4.61 17.45
CA VAL A 124 1.70 5.85 16.95
C VAL A 124 1.39 6.07 15.48
N SER A 125 1.44 7.34 15.04
CA SER A 125 1.47 7.67 13.62
C SER A 125 2.91 7.66 13.11
N LEU A 126 3.18 6.93 12.04
CA LEU A 126 4.49 6.83 11.43
C LEU A 126 4.74 8.04 10.54
N SER A 127 5.73 8.86 10.91
CA SER A 127 5.99 10.14 10.24
C SER A 127 7.16 10.13 9.25
N CYS A 128 7.95 9.05 9.22
CA CYS A 128 9.23 9.04 8.52
C CYS A 128 9.25 7.95 7.46
N TRP A 129 9.18 8.39 6.21
CA TRP A 129 9.11 7.54 5.03
C TRP A 129 10.02 8.08 3.94
N TYR A 130 10.67 7.18 3.21
CA TYR A 130 11.38 7.51 1.99
C TYR A 130 10.40 7.73 0.84
N HIS A 131 10.75 8.63 -0.08
CA HIS A 131 9.96 8.95 -1.27
C HIS A 131 10.81 9.12 -2.55
N ASP A 132 12.13 9.00 -2.44
CA ASP A 132 13.10 9.37 -3.46
C ASP A 132 14.26 8.37 -3.65
N ARG A 133 14.19 7.19 -3.00
CA ARG A 133 15.26 6.18 -3.01
C ARG A 133 14.72 4.76 -2.95
N GLY A 134 15.53 3.80 -3.41
CA GLY A 134 15.13 2.40 -3.45
C GLY A 134 13.90 2.23 -4.34
N TRP A 135 12.87 1.56 -3.82
CA TRP A 135 11.58 1.44 -4.50
C TRP A 135 10.65 2.62 -4.22
N ALA A 136 11.00 3.50 -3.28
CA ALA A 136 10.18 4.65 -2.95
C ALA A 136 10.18 5.67 -4.07
N LYS A 137 8.99 6.12 -4.44
CA LYS A 137 8.78 7.05 -5.54
C LYS A 137 7.49 7.82 -5.35
N ILE A 138 7.50 9.09 -5.76
CA ILE A 138 6.33 9.96 -5.72
C ILE A 138 6.21 10.75 -7.02
N SER A 139 4.99 10.91 -7.52
CA SER A 139 4.66 11.63 -8.74
C SER A 139 3.32 12.34 -8.56
N ASN A 140 3.28 13.65 -8.81
CA ASN A 140 2.09 14.49 -8.70
C ASN A 140 1.29 14.31 -7.38
N MET A 141 2.01 14.02 -6.30
CA MET A 141 1.57 13.99 -4.90
C MET A 141 2.69 14.61 -4.07
N THR A 142 2.41 15.01 -2.83
CA THR A 142 3.43 15.65 -1.97
C THR A 142 3.57 14.86 -0.67
N PHE A 143 4.78 14.54 -0.24
CA PHE A 143 5.02 13.98 1.09
C PHE A 143 5.55 15.08 2.03
N ARG A 144 4.88 15.31 3.16
CA ARG A 144 5.28 16.33 4.14
C ARG A 144 4.80 15.96 5.53
N ASN A 145 5.67 16.10 6.54
CA ASN A 145 5.35 15.88 7.95
C ASN A 145 4.68 14.52 8.21
N GLY A 146 5.18 13.45 7.59
CA GLY A 146 4.61 12.11 7.77
C GLY A 146 3.34 11.81 7.00
N LYS A 147 2.91 12.71 6.12
CA LYS A 147 1.64 12.58 5.43
C LYS A 147 1.81 12.67 3.93
N LEU A 148 1.14 11.77 3.22
CA LEU A 148 0.99 11.79 1.78
C LEU A 148 -0.20 12.70 1.42
N ILE A 149 0.09 13.83 0.82
CA ILE A 149 -0.85 14.87 0.43
C ILE A 149 -1.27 14.63 -1.03
N VAL A 150 -2.58 14.56 -1.24
CA VAL A 150 -3.20 14.48 -2.56
C VAL A 150 -3.17 15.86 -3.20
N ASN A 151 -2.63 15.97 -4.41
CA ASN A 151 -2.58 17.26 -5.14
C ASN A 151 -3.71 17.41 -6.17
N GLN A 152 -4.30 16.29 -6.61
CA GLN A 152 -5.33 16.26 -7.65
C GLN A 152 -6.56 15.46 -7.18
N ASP A 153 -7.75 16.00 -7.41
CA ASP A 153 -9.03 15.32 -7.16
C ASP A 153 -9.11 14.01 -7.97
N GLY A 154 -9.62 12.94 -7.37
CA GLY A 154 -9.72 11.64 -8.03
C GLY A 154 -10.19 10.50 -7.15
N PHE A 155 -10.44 9.35 -7.77
CA PHE A 155 -10.52 8.07 -7.09
C PHE A 155 -9.13 7.43 -7.07
N TYR A 156 -8.67 7.08 -5.87
CA TYR A 156 -7.36 6.51 -5.63
C TYR A 156 -7.49 5.10 -5.08
N TYR A 157 -6.64 4.20 -5.54
CA TYR A 157 -6.37 2.96 -4.82
C TYR A 157 -5.29 3.26 -3.78
N LEU A 158 -5.61 3.06 -2.51
CA LEU A 158 -4.67 3.15 -1.39
C LEU A 158 -4.28 1.74 -0.98
N TYR A 159 -3.03 1.54 -0.61
CA TYR A 159 -2.54 0.27 -0.08
C TYR A 159 -1.46 0.48 1.00
N ALA A 160 -1.33 -0.47 1.91
CA ALA A 160 -0.25 -0.50 2.90
C ALA A 160 0.10 -1.95 3.24
N ASN A 161 1.39 -2.26 3.27
CA ASN A 161 1.94 -3.50 3.78
C ASN A 161 2.82 -3.19 5.00
N ILE A 162 2.50 -3.76 6.15
CA ILE A 162 3.21 -3.54 7.41
C ILE A 162 3.66 -4.88 7.96
N CYS A 163 4.97 -5.05 8.11
CA CYS A 163 5.54 -6.24 8.69
C CYS A 163 6.00 -5.97 10.11
N PHE A 164 5.65 -6.89 11.00
CA PHE A 164 6.15 -6.95 12.36
C PHE A 164 7.08 -8.14 12.50
N ARG A 165 8.22 -7.95 13.15
CA ARG A 165 9.17 -9.02 13.47
C ARG A 165 9.75 -8.89 14.87
N HIS A 166 10.15 -10.02 15.44
CA HIS A 166 10.87 -10.07 16.69
C HIS A 166 11.86 -11.22 16.67
N HIS A 167 13.11 -10.93 17.06
CA HIS A 167 14.16 -11.92 17.26
C HIS A 167 14.51 -11.94 18.75
N GLU A 168 14.76 -13.10 19.34
CA GLU A 168 15.07 -13.23 20.76
C GLU A 168 16.32 -12.43 21.20
N ALA A 169 17.28 -12.27 20.30
CA ALA A 169 18.47 -11.44 20.50
C ALA A 169 18.14 -9.94 20.72
N SER A 170 16.95 -9.49 20.33
CA SER A 170 16.44 -8.14 20.61
C SER A 170 15.88 -7.99 22.03
N GLY A 171 16.00 -9.04 22.88
CA GLY A 171 15.50 -9.09 24.24
C GLY A 171 14.12 -9.74 24.35
N ASN A 172 13.62 -9.92 25.57
CA ASN A 172 12.30 -10.50 25.80
C ASN A 172 11.17 -9.49 25.60
N LEU A 173 10.10 -9.92 24.95
CA LEU A 173 8.84 -9.15 24.91
C LEU A 173 8.26 -8.98 26.32
N SER A 174 7.85 -7.76 26.65
CA SER A 174 7.19 -7.45 27.93
C SER A 174 5.82 -8.12 28.06
N VAL A 175 5.11 -8.31 26.95
CA VAL A 175 3.82 -9.00 26.87
C VAL A 175 3.83 -9.94 25.66
N LYS A 176 3.38 -11.19 25.87
CA LYS A 176 3.34 -12.21 24.81
C LYS A 176 2.09 -12.12 23.92
N TYR A 177 0.99 -11.62 24.47
CA TYR A 177 -0.22 -11.32 23.70
C TYR A 177 -0.13 -9.92 23.11
N LEU A 178 0.11 -9.84 21.82
CA LEU A 178 0.30 -8.60 21.07
C LEU A 178 -0.91 -8.33 20.19
N GLN A 179 -1.39 -7.10 20.15
CA GLN A 179 -2.29 -6.64 19.09
C GLN A 179 -1.43 -5.94 18.04
N LEU A 180 -1.28 -6.57 16.88
CA LEU A 180 -0.48 -6.06 15.76
C LEU A 180 -1.44 -5.52 14.72
N MET A 181 -1.52 -4.19 14.62
CA MET A 181 -2.59 -3.49 13.91
C MET A 181 -2.02 -2.36 13.06
N VAL A 182 -2.62 -2.13 11.91
CA VAL A 182 -2.40 -0.98 11.03
C VAL A 182 -3.71 -0.24 10.80
N TYR A 183 -3.61 1.09 10.73
CA TYR A 183 -4.71 2.00 10.40
C TYR A 183 -4.23 2.95 9.31
N VAL A 184 -4.98 3.03 8.22
CA VAL A 184 -4.77 4.04 7.18
C VAL A 184 -5.76 5.16 7.43
N THR A 185 -5.26 6.33 7.81
CA THR A 185 -6.07 7.46 8.24
C THR A 185 -6.03 8.60 7.24
N LYS A 186 -7.14 9.31 7.13
CA LYS A 186 -7.31 10.51 6.31
C LYS A 186 -7.56 11.70 7.21
N THR A 187 -6.76 12.73 7.02
CA THR A 187 -6.96 14.06 7.62
C THR A 187 -7.11 15.10 6.52
N SER A 188 -7.68 16.26 6.84
CA SER A 188 -7.76 17.39 5.93
C SER A 188 -7.06 18.59 6.53
N ILE A 189 -6.38 19.38 5.70
CA ILE A 189 -5.82 20.67 6.14
C ILE A 189 -6.94 21.62 6.62
N LYS A 190 -8.16 21.46 6.09
CA LYS A 190 -9.29 22.35 6.34
C LYS A 190 -10.11 21.98 7.58
N ILE A 191 -10.10 20.71 7.99
CA ILE A 191 -10.95 20.18 9.06
C ILE A 191 -10.08 19.32 9.98
N PRO A 192 -10.03 19.61 11.29
CA PRO A 192 -9.16 18.92 12.24
C PRO A 192 -9.59 17.47 12.59
N SER A 193 -10.49 16.86 11.82
CA SER A 193 -10.93 15.48 12.05
C SER A 193 -10.07 14.47 11.28
N SER A 194 -9.66 13.41 11.97
CA SER A 194 -9.00 12.23 11.40
C SER A 194 -10.01 11.10 11.27
N HIS A 195 -10.07 10.48 10.10
CA HIS A 195 -10.96 9.35 9.82
C HIS A 195 -10.13 8.13 9.42
N THR A 196 -10.42 6.97 10.00
CA THR A 196 -9.81 5.71 9.56
C THR A 196 -10.50 5.23 8.29
N LEU A 197 -9.75 5.12 7.20
CA LEU A 197 -10.22 4.59 5.91
C LEU A 197 -10.15 3.07 5.88
N MET A 198 -9.05 2.51 6.40
CA MET A 198 -8.81 1.08 6.44
C MET A 198 -8.16 0.69 7.77
N LYS A 199 -8.46 -0.51 8.23
CA LYS A 199 -7.88 -1.11 9.42
C LYS A 199 -7.58 -2.57 9.13
N GLY A 200 -6.43 -3.05 9.57
CA GLY A 200 -6.04 -4.45 9.45
C GLY A 200 -5.22 -4.89 10.65
N GLY A 201 -5.14 -6.21 10.86
CA GLY A 201 -4.29 -6.78 11.89
C GLY A 201 -4.93 -7.93 12.64
N SER A 202 -4.21 -8.42 13.64
CA SER A 202 -4.59 -9.58 14.42
C SER A 202 -3.94 -9.55 15.81
N THR A 203 -4.55 -10.27 16.74
CA THR A 203 -3.92 -10.59 18.02
C THR A 203 -3.01 -11.79 17.82
N LYS A 204 -1.75 -11.68 18.21
CA LYS A 204 -0.75 -12.74 18.13
C LYS A 204 -0.23 -13.12 19.51
N TYR A 205 0.08 -14.40 19.68
CA TYR A 205 0.80 -14.90 20.85
C TYR A 205 2.24 -15.23 20.45
N TRP A 206 3.17 -14.34 20.79
CA TRP A 206 4.60 -14.52 20.51
C TRP A 206 5.30 -15.03 21.77
N SER A 207 5.46 -16.36 21.82
CA SER A 207 6.11 -17.03 22.95
C SER A 207 7.63 -16.97 22.82
N GLY A 208 8.36 -16.81 23.93
CA GLY A 208 9.82 -16.89 23.94
C GLY A 208 10.39 -18.31 23.73
N LYS A 209 9.62 -19.24 23.17
CA LYS A 209 10.10 -20.58 22.78
C LYS A 209 10.60 -20.63 21.34
N ALA A 210 10.14 -19.70 20.50
CA ALA A 210 10.62 -19.56 19.14
C ALA A 210 11.60 -18.39 19.08
N GLU A 211 12.73 -18.62 18.41
CA GLU A 211 13.81 -17.66 18.22
C GLU A 211 13.35 -16.43 17.43
N PHE A 212 12.46 -16.63 16.45
CA PHE A 212 11.98 -15.59 15.56
C PHE A 212 10.46 -15.63 15.41
N HIS A 213 9.86 -14.44 15.37
CA HIS A 213 8.43 -14.22 15.11
C HIS A 213 8.26 -13.21 13.98
N PHE A 214 7.27 -13.45 13.12
CA PHE A 214 6.95 -12.59 11.99
C PHE A 214 5.44 -12.52 11.76
N TYR A 215 4.94 -11.35 11.36
CA TYR A 215 3.56 -11.15 10.95
C TYR A 215 3.43 -9.96 9.99
N SER A 216 2.89 -10.20 8.80
CA SER A 216 2.60 -9.16 7.80
C SER A 216 1.12 -8.84 7.74
N ILE A 217 0.80 -7.57 7.58
CA ILE A 217 -0.56 -7.06 7.35
C ILE A 217 -0.58 -6.30 6.04
N ASN A 218 -1.47 -6.70 5.14
CA ASN A 218 -1.74 -5.97 3.90
C ASN A 218 -3.19 -5.46 3.91
N VAL A 219 -3.38 -4.18 3.62
CA VAL A 219 -4.70 -3.56 3.46
C VAL A 219 -4.72 -2.72 2.18
N GLY A 220 -5.83 -2.74 1.47
CA GLY A 220 -6.01 -1.92 0.29
C GLY A 220 -7.47 -1.64 -0.05
N GLY A 221 -7.73 -0.52 -0.71
CA GLY A 221 -9.09 -0.08 -0.99
C GLY A 221 -9.16 1.15 -1.89
N PHE A 222 -10.34 1.39 -2.46
CA PHE A 222 -10.60 2.52 -3.35
C PHE A 222 -11.33 3.64 -2.61
N PHE A 223 -10.78 4.85 -2.68
CA PHE A 223 -11.30 6.01 -1.96
C PHE A 223 -11.37 7.23 -2.88
N LYS A 224 -12.44 7.99 -2.74
CA LYS A 224 -12.55 9.34 -3.31
C LYS A 224 -11.69 10.28 -2.47
N LEU A 225 -10.68 10.90 -3.09
CA LEU A 225 -9.81 11.87 -2.44
C LEU A 225 -9.82 13.21 -3.18
N ARG A 226 -9.78 14.29 -2.41
CA ARG A 226 -9.70 15.66 -2.91
C ARG A 226 -8.32 16.25 -2.64
N SER A 227 -7.95 17.23 -3.46
CA SER A 227 -6.74 18.01 -3.28
C SER A 227 -6.67 18.62 -1.87
N GLY A 228 -5.53 18.42 -1.20
CA GLY A 228 -5.27 18.84 0.17
C GLY A 228 -5.67 17.82 1.26
N GLU A 229 -6.33 16.71 0.92
CA GLU A 229 -6.49 15.58 1.84
C GLU A 229 -5.15 14.85 2.03
N GLN A 230 -4.96 14.34 3.24
CA GLN A 230 -3.68 13.82 3.71
C GLN A 230 -3.85 12.40 4.25
N ILE A 231 -3.04 11.47 3.76
CA ILE A 231 -3.02 10.07 4.19
C ILE A 231 -1.85 9.85 5.15
N SER A 232 -2.11 9.15 6.24
CA SER A 232 -1.11 8.74 7.23
C SER A 232 -1.33 7.29 7.64
N ILE A 233 -0.26 6.68 8.15
CA ILE A 233 -0.29 5.32 8.70
C ILE A 233 -0.14 5.41 10.22
N GLU A 234 -1.01 4.72 10.95
CA GLU A 234 -0.82 4.45 12.37
C GLU A 234 -0.64 2.94 12.58
N VAL A 235 0.24 2.58 13.52
CA VAL A 235 0.50 1.19 13.88
C VAL A 235 0.53 1.02 15.40
N SER A 236 0.17 -0.17 15.89
CA SER A 236 0.53 -0.59 17.24
C SER A 236 1.94 -1.19 17.25
N ASN A 237 2.60 -1.20 18.41
CA ASN A 237 3.93 -1.81 18.59
C ASN A 237 4.98 -1.38 17.55
N PRO A 238 5.25 -0.08 17.38
CA PRO A 238 6.19 0.41 16.37
C PRO A 238 7.61 -0.14 16.52
N SER A 239 8.04 -0.49 17.74
CA SER A 239 9.36 -1.11 17.98
C SER A 239 9.51 -2.51 17.37
N LEU A 240 8.41 -3.12 16.91
CA LEU A 240 8.41 -4.43 16.27
C LEU A 240 8.36 -4.32 14.75
N LEU A 241 8.36 -3.11 14.17
CA LEU A 241 8.31 -2.95 12.72
C LEU A 241 9.55 -3.52 12.04
N ASP A 242 9.34 -4.16 10.91
CA ASP A 242 10.42 -4.53 10.01
C ASP A 242 10.90 -3.29 9.23
N PRO A 243 12.17 -2.88 9.36
CA PRO A 243 12.72 -1.69 8.70
C PRO A 243 12.96 -1.86 7.20
N ASP A 244 12.81 -3.06 6.64
CA ASP A 244 13.15 -3.32 5.25
C ASP A 244 12.11 -2.73 4.28
N GLN A 245 12.60 -2.22 3.15
CA GLN A 245 11.78 -1.47 2.18
C GLN A 245 10.73 -2.32 1.47
N ASP A 246 10.95 -3.63 1.40
CA ASP A 246 10.06 -4.65 0.85
C ASP A 246 9.09 -5.22 1.89
N ALA A 247 9.28 -4.87 3.16
CA ALA A 247 8.46 -5.33 4.27
C ALA A 247 7.46 -4.25 4.71
N THR A 248 7.90 -3.01 4.93
CA THR A 248 7.03 -1.94 5.47
C THR A 248 6.93 -0.76 4.52
N TYR A 249 5.79 -0.61 3.87
CA TYR A 249 5.52 0.43 2.88
C TYR A 249 4.03 0.77 2.77
N PHE A 250 3.73 1.93 2.21
CA PHE A 250 2.37 2.27 1.80
C PHE A 250 2.38 3.12 0.54
N GLY A 251 1.25 3.16 -0.15
CA GLY A 251 1.17 3.91 -1.40
C GLY A 251 -0.24 4.20 -1.85
N ALA A 252 -0.28 4.94 -2.95
CA ALA A 252 -1.49 5.38 -3.60
C ALA A 252 -1.26 5.52 -5.10
N PHE A 253 -2.27 5.28 -5.92
CA PHE A 253 -2.27 5.75 -7.31
C PHE A 253 -3.68 6.15 -7.74
N LYS A 254 -3.77 7.20 -8.55
CA LYS A 254 -5.04 7.68 -9.09
C LYS A 254 -5.52 6.74 -10.20
N VAL A 255 -6.77 6.31 -10.08
CA VAL A 255 -7.43 5.36 -10.99
C VAL A 255 -8.28 6.10 -12.00
N ARG A 256 -9.05 7.11 -11.55
CA ARG A 256 -9.89 7.96 -12.41
C ARG A 256 -10.19 9.31 -11.78
N ASP A 257 -10.67 10.25 -12.58
CA ASP A 257 -11.17 11.55 -12.13
C ASP A 257 -12.50 11.42 -11.36
N ILE A 258 -12.82 12.44 -10.57
CA ILE A 258 -14.16 12.64 -10.01
C ILE A 258 -14.99 13.32 -11.09
N ASP A 259 -16.12 12.73 -11.44
CA ASP A 259 -17.09 13.29 -12.38
C ASP A 259 -17.66 14.63 -11.87
#